data_AF-A0A2S5IYH7-F1
#
_entry.id   AF-A0A2S5IYH7-F1
#
_cell.length_a   1.000
_cell.length_b   1.000
_cell.length_c   1.000
_cell.angle_alpha   90.00
_cell.angle_beta   90.00
_cell.angle_gamma   90.00
#
_symmetry.space_group_name_H-M   'P 1'
#
loop_
_entity.id
_entity.type
_entity.pdbx_description
1 polymer ?
#
loop_
_entity_poly.entity_id
_entity_poly.type
_entity_poly.pdbx_seq_one_letter_code
_entity_poly.pdbx_strand_id
1 'polypeptide(L)'
;MNLIEKLPSGLLTVRGWGFVLTAVVALLFAQVLGRRDLLYVGVLLLALPLASVVVLRLVKPRFTVNRRFQPQTMEIGSTSTVTLSLTASVAGGASIAMEERLPARFGQAPRFSYPSRNPTRDGVSLYEYRIRSTSRGVYDIGPVTAEFTDPFGLGKSRHVLGTADPLVVTPAPVELLGSALAGSRGNDGMAVTRRQANPSDDDVMTREYRHGDSLRRVHWAATARHSELMVRQEESVTTPQATLLLDRRHSSFSTGFSAVFGADAGDSTLSTSPTFEWAVTAAMSISAHLLERGYALRFLDQQGAPALLHSPSAPLPSEEEHHGQGAVEGIAEGLAALGLAPETGHRAPGHVDRSGSTAVRAGEAARSAVRRVRGQEAETPAKTPHARTPHAVFGDDLLDRLAATRHRGPLIAVLGLITTEEAHVLASASDYGSPAYAILAADRPADSRAQLDILREAGWHATAASPSAGLPAVWAGLEHAVGRSAAHASPAAGPTPSGRPDASLPGSRP
;
A
#
# COMPACT_ATOMS: atom_id res chain seq x y z
N MET A 1 44.76 21.78 -19.74
CA MET A 1 44.56 22.04 -18.30
C MET A 1 43.53 21.09 -17.65
N ASN A 2 43.36 19.84 -18.16
CA ASN A 2 42.43 18.84 -17.60
C ASN A 2 43.10 17.45 -17.47
N LEU A 3 44.30 17.38 -16.89
CA LEU A 3 44.92 16.10 -16.51
C LEU A 3 44.71 15.78 -15.01
N ILE A 4 44.33 16.79 -14.22
CA ILE A 4 44.10 16.69 -12.77
C ILE A 4 42.73 16.07 -12.44
N GLU A 5 41.74 16.18 -13.32
CA GLU A 5 40.43 15.51 -13.14
C GLU A 5 40.46 14.00 -13.43
N LYS A 6 41.50 13.50 -14.10
CA LYS A 6 41.74 12.05 -14.32
C LYS A 6 42.76 11.46 -13.35
N LEU A 7 43.37 12.26 -12.49
CA LEU A 7 44.17 11.73 -11.39
C LEU A 7 43.23 10.97 -10.45
N PRO A 8 43.65 9.81 -9.92
CA PRO A 8 42.83 8.98 -9.05
C PRO A 8 42.74 9.64 -7.66
N SER A 9 42.09 10.79 -7.57
CA SER A 9 41.84 11.53 -6.33
C SER A 9 41.05 10.70 -5.32
N GLY A 10 40.35 9.65 -5.78
CA GLY A 10 39.70 8.65 -4.94
C GLY A 10 40.61 7.53 -4.42
N LEU A 11 41.83 7.33 -4.97
CA LEU A 11 42.70 6.18 -4.60
C LEU A 11 43.76 6.50 -3.55
N LEU A 12 44.29 7.73 -3.49
CA LEU A 12 45.34 8.11 -2.53
C LEU A 12 44.75 8.98 -1.41
N THR A 13 45.19 8.71 -0.18
CA THR A 13 44.85 9.55 0.98
C THR A 13 45.67 10.84 0.97
N VAL A 14 45.34 11.78 1.86
CA VAL A 14 46.16 13.00 2.07
C VAL A 14 47.61 12.62 2.43
N ARG A 15 47.81 11.53 3.19
CA ARG A 15 49.13 11.00 3.53
C ARG A 15 49.84 10.43 2.30
N GLY A 16 49.13 9.68 1.45
CA GLY A 16 49.67 9.17 0.19
C GLY A 16 50.20 10.30 -0.71
N TRP A 17 49.43 11.36 -0.86
CA TRP A 17 49.86 12.56 -1.59
C TRP A 17 51.07 13.24 -0.94
N GLY A 18 51.12 13.34 0.39
CA GLY A 18 52.28 13.85 1.12
C GLY A 18 53.56 13.03 0.87
N PHE A 19 53.46 11.71 0.82
CA PHE A 19 54.58 10.82 0.49
C PHE A 19 55.05 11.03 -0.95
N VAL A 20 54.14 11.11 -1.91
CA VAL A 20 54.48 11.37 -3.32
C VAL A 20 55.18 12.74 -3.47
N LEU A 21 54.67 13.78 -2.82
CA LEU A 21 55.28 15.11 -2.86
C LEU A 21 56.69 15.09 -2.25
N THR A 22 56.84 14.49 -1.09
CA THR A 22 58.14 14.38 -0.40
C THR A 22 59.14 13.55 -1.22
N ALA A 23 58.67 12.48 -1.87
CA ALA A 23 59.49 11.67 -2.76
C ALA A 23 60.02 12.47 -3.95
N VAL A 24 59.16 13.25 -4.62
CA VAL A 24 59.56 14.10 -5.76
C VAL A 24 60.60 15.13 -5.34
N VAL A 25 60.38 15.80 -4.20
CA VAL A 25 61.33 16.78 -3.66
C VAL A 25 62.67 16.11 -3.33
N ALA A 26 62.66 14.96 -2.64
CA ALA A 26 63.87 14.23 -2.31
C ALA A 26 64.66 13.78 -3.55
N LEU A 27 63.97 13.32 -4.61
CA LEU A 27 64.59 12.93 -5.88
C LEU A 27 65.21 14.13 -6.60
N LEU A 28 64.57 15.30 -6.59
CA LEU A 28 65.14 16.52 -7.15
C LEU A 28 66.40 16.96 -6.41
N PHE A 29 66.38 16.97 -5.08
CA PHE A 29 67.58 17.27 -4.27
C PHE A 29 68.69 16.23 -4.48
N ALA A 30 68.35 14.95 -4.65
CA ALA A 30 69.33 13.91 -4.97
C ALA A 30 70.09 14.21 -6.27
N GLN A 31 69.37 14.68 -7.30
CA GLN A 31 69.95 15.05 -8.59
C GLN A 31 70.82 16.31 -8.49
N VAL A 32 70.36 17.34 -7.76
CA VAL A 32 71.10 18.61 -7.64
C VAL A 32 72.34 18.46 -6.76
N LEU A 33 72.27 17.74 -5.64
CA LEU A 33 73.40 17.55 -4.72
C LEU A 33 74.29 16.35 -5.08
N GLY A 34 73.87 15.48 -5.99
CA GLY A 34 74.59 14.27 -6.39
C GLY A 34 74.73 13.21 -5.29
N ARG A 35 73.90 13.28 -4.23
CA ARG A 35 73.97 12.35 -3.09
C ARG A 35 73.12 11.11 -3.33
N ARG A 36 73.78 9.93 -3.35
CA ARG A 36 73.13 8.63 -3.53
C ARG A 36 72.14 8.29 -2.41
N ASP A 37 72.41 8.73 -1.18
CA ASP A 37 71.56 8.46 -0.03
C ASP A 37 70.15 9.07 -0.20
N LEU A 38 70.07 10.31 -0.73
CA LEU A 38 68.78 10.95 -1.01
C LEU A 38 68.01 10.25 -2.14
N LEU A 39 68.73 9.67 -3.10
CA LEU A 39 68.10 8.89 -4.18
C LEU A 39 67.40 7.66 -3.61
N TYR A 40 68.06 6.90 -2.74
CA TYR A 40 67.44 5.72 -2.11
C TYR A 40 66.20 6.08 -1.30
N VAL A 41 66.25 7.17 -0.52
CA VAL A 41 65.09 7.65 0.26
C VAL A 41 63.96 8.09 -0.65
N GLY A 42 64.25 8.86 -1.71
CA GLY A 42 63.25 9.32 -2.67
C GLY A 42 62.56 8.16 -3.39
N VAL A 43 63.33 7.15 -3.83
CA VAL A 43 62.78 5.94 -4.46
C VAL A 43 61.92 5.15 -3.48
N LEU A 44 62.35 4.97 -2.23
CA LEU A 44 61.56 4.25 -1.22
C LEU A 44 60.22 4.95 -0.93
N LEU A 45 60.25 6.28 -0.74
CA LEU A 45 59.05 7.08 -0.50
C LEU A 45 58.07 7.04 -1.68
N LEU A 46 58.58 6.91 -2.90
CA LEU A 46 57.74 6.75 -4.10
C LEU A 46 57.23 5.31 -4.25
N ALA A 47 58.02 4.31 -3.87
CA ALA A 47 57.66 2.89 -3.99
C ALA A 47 56.47 2.51 -3.09
N LEU A 48 56.37 3.08 -1.88
CA LEU A 48 55.30 2.81 -0.93
C LEU A 48 53.88 3.13 -1.46
N PRO A 49 53.56 4.35 -1.95
CA PRO A 49 52.24 4.64 -2.51
C PRO A 49 51.96 3.83 -3.79
N LEU A 50 52.98 3.52 -4.61
CA LEU A 50 52.80 2.62 -5.75
C LEU A 50 52.42 1.21 -5.29
N ALA A 51 53.12 0.66 -4.30
CA ALA A 51 52.83 -0.65 -3.73
C ALA A 51 51.42 -0.69 -3.11
N SER A 52 51.02 0.36 -2.37
CA SER A 52 49.67 0.52 -1.83
C SER A 52 48.60 0.42 -2.93
N VAL A 53 48.76 1.17 -4.03
CA VAL A 53 47.82 1.13 -5.16
C VAL A 53 47.79 -0.25 -5.83
N VAL A 54 48.94 -0.92 -5.98
CA VAL A 54 49.01 -2.27 -6.54
C VAL A 54 48.25 -3.27 -5.65
N VAL A 55 48.46 -3.23 -4.33
CA VAL A 55 47.75 -4.09 -3.36
C VAL A 55 46.23 -3.86 -3.44
N LEU A 56 45.78 -2.59 -3.44
CA LEU A 56 44.36 -2.25 -3.52
C LEU A 56 43.71 -2.68 -4.85
N ARG A 57 44.48 -2.85 -5.94
CA ARG A 57 43.97 -3.33 -7.23
C ARG A 57 43.97 -4.85 -7.35
N LEU A 58 44.93 -5.53 -6.74
CA LEU A 58 45.07 -6.99 -6.79
C LEU A 58 44.16 -7.68 -5.76
N VAL A 59 44.04 -7.11 -4.56
CA VAL A 59 43.22 -7.67 -3.49
C VAL A 59 41.78 -7.19 -3.65
N LYS A 60 40.95 -8.00 -4.31
CA LYS A 60 39.50 -7.78 -4.41
C LYS A 60 38.80 -8.60 -3.34
N PRO A 61 38.29 -7.97 -2.28
CA PRO A 61 37.67 -8.72 -1.20
C PRO A 61 36.28 -9.20 -1.65
N ARG A 62 35.99 -10.48 -1.38
CA ARG A 62 34.67 -11.05 -1.65
C ARG A 62 33.85 -11.01 -0.36
N PHE A 63 32.72 -10.32 -0.42
CA PHE A 63 31.74 -10.26 0.64
C PHE A 63 30.43 -10.88 0.18
N THR A 64 29.83 -11.65 1.07
CA THR A 64 28.43 -12.05 0.95
C THR A 64 27.63 -11.20 1.92
N VAL A 65 26.66 -10.48 1.38
CA VAL A 65 25.79 -9.57 2.13
C VAL A 65 24.38 -10.11 2.08
N ASN A 66 23.77 -10.34 3.24
CA ASN A 66 22.36 -10.71 3.34
C ASN A 66 21.67 -9.77 4.33
N ARG A 67 20.54 -9.20 3.89
CA ARG A 67 19.75 -8.21 4.62
C ARG A 67 18.39 -8.82 4.90
N ARG A 68 17.93 -8.65 6.14
CA ARG A 68 16.60 -9.10 6.56
C ARG A 68 15.89 -7.97 7.28
N PHE A 69 14.63 -7.76 6.90
CA PHE A 69 13.73 -6.80 7.52
C PHE A 69 12.79 -7.54 8.46
N GLN A 70 12.60 -7.01 9.66
CA GLN A 70 11.64 -7.51 10.62
C GLN A 70 10.84 -6.34 11.21
N PRO A 71 9.54 -6.19 10.87
CA PRO A 71 8.79 -6.96 9.86
C PRO A 71 9.27 -6.72 8.41
N GLN A 72 8.89 -7.61 7.47
CA GLN A 72 9.24 -7.45 6.04
C GLN A 72 8.52 -6.28 5.36
N THR A 73 7.31 -5.99 5.84
CA THR A 73 6.49 -4.86 5.45
C THR A 73 6.24 -4.03 6.70
N MET A 74 6.43 -2.71 6.64
CA MET A 74 6.21 -1.81 7.78
C MET A 74 5.10 -0.81 7.48
N GLU A 75 4.36 -0.38 8.49
CA GLU A 75 3.39 0.70 8.35
C GLU A 75 4.08 2.07 8.49
N ILE A 76 3.52 3.12 7.91
CA ILE A 76 3.94 4.51 8.16
C ILE A 76 4.03 4.75 9.66
N GLY A 77 5.13 5.36 10.10
CA GLY A 77 5.33 5.69 11.51
C GLY A 77 5.69 4.51 12.40
N SER A 78 5.64 3.26 11.92
CA SER A 78 6.18 2.09 12.61
C SER A 78 7.71 1.97 12.37
N THR A 79 8.37 1.10 13.13
CA THR A 79 9.82 0.87 13.02
C THR A 79 10.08 -0.56 12.55
N SER A 80 10.94 -0.74 11.55
CA SER A 80 11.50 -2.04 11.19
C SER A 80 12.94 -2.15 11.64
N THR A 81 13.28 -3.31 12.17
CA THR A 81 14.66 -3.68 12.44
C THR A 81 15.27 -4.28 11.17
N VAL A 82 16.43 -3.79 10.75
CA VAL A 82 17.24 -4.36 9.69
C VAL A 82 18.38 -5.13 10.32
N THR A 83 18.46 -6.43 10.00
CA THR A 83 19.57 -7.29 10.39
C THR A 83 20.43 -7.54 9.16
N LEU A 84 21.65 -7.02 9.19
CA LEU A 84 22.66 -7.18 8.16
C LEU A 84 23.65 -8.27 8.59
N SER A 85 23.70 -9.36 7.84
CA SER A 85 24.71 -10.41 8.00
C SER A 85 25.77 -10.29 6.91
N LEU A 86 27.02 -10.19 7.34
CA LEU A 86 28.18 -10.06 6.48
C LEU A 86 29.15 -11.21 6.72
N THR A 87 29.54 -11.89 5.65
CA THR A 87 30.67 -12.83 5.64
C THR A 87 31.66 -12.39 4.59
N ALA A 88 32.95 -12.57 4.89
CA ALA A 88 34.00 -12.14 3.99
C ALA A 88 35.13 -13.16 3.94
N SER A 89 35.67 -13.37 2.74
CA SER A 89 36.95 -14.06 2.55
C SER A 89 38.05 -13.01 2.41
N VAL A 90 38.42 -12.36 3.51
CA VAL A 90 39.45 -11.31 3.50
C VAL A 90 40.69 -11.84 4.24
N ALA A 91 41.84 -11.77 3.57
CA ALA A 91 43.12 -12.04 4.19
C ALA A 91 43.58 -10.79 4.94
N GLY A 92 43.96 -10.95 6.21
CA GLY A 92 44.42 -9.88 7.08
C GLY A 92 43.27 -9.22 7.84
N GLY A 93 43.27 -9.37 9.17
CA GLY A 93 42.25 -8.88 10.11
C GLY A 93 42.18 -7.36 10.26
N ALA A 94 42.27 -6.63 9.15
CA ALA A 94 42.08 -5.19 9.11
C ALA A 94 40.61 -4.83 9.38
N SER A 95 40.40 -3.78 10.17
CA SER A 95 39.06 -3.23 10.38
C SER A 95 38.64 -2.40 9.16
N ILE A 96 37.47 -2.69 8.61
CA ILE A 96 36.95 -2.05 7.39
C ILE A 96 35.73 -1.22 7.76
N ALA A 97 35.76 0.07 7.43
CA ALA A 97 34.62 0.94 7.60
C ALA A 97 33.58 0.66 6.51
N MET A 98 32.34 0.53 6.91
CA MET A 98 31.21 0.24 6.04
C MET A 98 30.07 1.22 6.32
N GLU A 99 29.35 1.57 5.27
CA GLU A 99 28.21 2.48 5.32
C GLU A 99 27.11 1.93 4.41
N GLU A 100 25.91 1.78 4.95
CA GLU A 100 24.76 1.35 4.19
C GLU A 100 24.05 2.54 3.54
N ARG A 101 23.76 2.44 2.25
CA ARG A 101 23.05 3.49 1.56
C ARG A 101 21.56 3.43 1.90
N LEU A 102 21.05 4.53 2.44
CA LEU A 102 19.63 4.72 2.73
C LEU A 102 19.08 5.90 1.92
N PRO A 103 17.83 5.82 1.45
CA PRO A 103 17.10 6.99 0.95
C PRO A 103 17.01 8.08 2.01
N ALA A 104 17.05 9.35 1.59
CA ALA A 104 17.22 10.50 2.48
C ALA A 104 16.19 10.59 3.63
N ARG A 105 14.95 10.17 3.39
CA ARG A 105 13.85 10.20 4.38
C ARG A 105 14.03 9.24 5.56
N PHE A 106 14.89 8.22 5.44
CA PHE A 106 15.19 7.30 6.54
C PHE A 106 16.27 7.87 7.49
N GLY A 107 16.75 9.09 7.23
CA GLY A 107 17.72 9.77 8.06
C GLY A 107 19.15 9.42 7.71
N GLN A 108 20.00 9.29 8.73
CA GLN A 108 21.44 9.11 8.54
C GLN A 108 21.77 7.66 8.17
N ALA A 109 22.59 7.50 7.13
CA ALA A 109 23.15 6.21 6.72
C ALA A 109 23.92 5.55 7.90
N PRO A 110 23.58 4.31 8.29
CA PRO A 110 24.25 3.63 9.39
C PRO A 110 25.67 3.27 8.97
N ARG A 111 26.61 3.53 9.88
CA ARG A 111 28.03 3.22 9.71
C ARG A 111 28.46 2.17 10.71
N PHE A 112 29.21 1.19 10.23
CA PHE A 112 29.69 0.08 11.06
C PHE A 112 31.08 -0.36 10.62
N SER A 113 31.78 -1.08 11.49
CA SER A 113 33.13 -1.59 11.23
C SER A 113 33.10 -3.12 11.15
N TYR A 114 33.68 -3.68 10.09
CA TYR A 114 33.88 -5.12 9.93
C TYR A 114 35.29 -5.54 10.37
N PRO A 115 35.48 -6.72 11.00
CA PRO A 115 34.43 -7.60 11.51
C PRO A 115 33.70 -6.97 12.70
N SER A 116 32.51 -7.51 13.02
CA SER A 116 31.79 -7.07 14.22
C SER A 116 32.59 -7.44 15.47
N ARG A 117 32.34 -6.74 16.60
CA ARG A 117 33.04 -7.02 17.87
C ARG A 117 32.82 -8.45 18.36
N ASN A 118 31.63 -8.99 18.11
CA ASN A 118 31.22 -10.34 18.50
C ASN A 118 30.70 -11.08 17.24
N PRO A 119 31.57 -11.66 16.42
CA PRO A 119 31.14 -12.50 15.30
C PRO A 119 30.56 -13.82 15.80
N THR A 120 29.66 -14.42 15.01
CA THR A 120 29.15 -15.77 15.26
C THR A 120 30.28 -16.80 15.17
N ARG A 121 30.09 -18.00 15.75
CA ARG A 121 31.05 -19.12 15.65
C ARG A 121 31.45 -19.44 14.20
N ASP A 122 30.53 -19.23 13.26
CA ASP A 122 30.74 -19.45 11.82
C ASP A 122 31.43 -18.27 11.11
N GLY A 123 31.93 -17.28 11.85
CA GLY A 123 32.61 -16.10 11.31
C GLY A 123 31.69 -15.03 10.71
N VAL A 124 30.38 -15.14 10.92
CA VAL A 124 29.39 -14.15 10.45
C VAL A 124 29.42 -12.92 11.34
N SER A 125 29.56 -11.74 10.75
CA SER A 125 29.39 -10.46 11.44
C SER A 125 27.95 -9.98 11.29
N LEU A 126 27.25 -9.79 12.42
CA LEU A 126 25.88 -9.32 12.48
C LEU A 126 25.83 -7.85 12.90
N TYR A 127 25.02 -7.06 12.20
CA TYR A 127 24.73 -5.66 12.53
C TYR A 127 23.23 -5.46 12.55
N GLU A 128 22.75 -4.71 13.53
CA GLU A 128 21.34 -4.40 13.70
C GLU A 128 21.18 -2.88 13.74
N TYR A 129 20.24 -2.37 12.97
CA TYR A 129 19.82 -0.98 13.05
C TYR A 129 18.31 -0.86 12.78
N ARG A 130 17.73 0.27 13.15
CA ARG A 130 16.30 0.52 13.05
C ARG A 130 16.03 1.64 12.08
N ILE A 131 14.99 1.47 11.28
CA ILE A 131 14.53 2.44 10.30
C ILE A 131 13.04 2.72 10.48
N ARG A 132 12.65 3.96 10.19
CA ARG A 132 11.28 4.46 10.28
C ARG A 132 11.02 5.36 9.08
N SER A 133 9.84 5.24 8.48
CA SER A 133 9.40 6.12 7.39
C SER A 133 8.16 6.91 7.79
N THR A 134 8.06 8.14 7.29
CA THR A 134 6.87 9.00 7.41
C THR A 134 5.96 8.94 6.18
N SER A 135 6.43 8.33 5.10
CA SER A 135 5.69 8.20 3.84
C SER A 135 5.66 6.75 3.36
N ARG A 136 4.51 6.31 2.83
CA ARG A 136 4.37 5.00 2.17
C ARG A 136 5.17 4.96 0.86
N GLY A 137 5.52 3.77 0.42
CA GLY A 137 6.25 3.55 -0.82
C GLY A 137 7.03 2.25 -0.81
N VAL A 138 7.65 1.93 -1.94
CA VAL A 138 8.64 0.85 -2.05
C VAL A 138 10.02 1.49 -2.14
N TYR A 139 10.93 1.02 -1.30
CA TYR A 139 12.19 1.69 -1.07
C TYR A 139 13.37 0.73 -1.05
N ASP A 140 14.37 1.03 -1.86
CA ASP A 140 15.59 0.23 -1.93
C ASP A 140 16.50 0.55 -0.75
N ILE A 141 16.76 -0.45 0.10
CA ILE A 141 17.66 -0.36 1.25
C ILE A 141 19.00 -1.04 0.91
N GLY A 142 20.09 -0.29 1.03
CA GLY A 142 21.40 -0.65 0.55
C GLY A 142 21.69 -0.06 -0.84
N PRO A 143 22.72 -0.55 -1.54
CA PRO A 143 23.70 -1.54 -1.11
C PRO A 143 24.63 -1.02 -0.01
N VAL A 144 25.39 -1.93 0.61
CA VAL A 144 26.46 -1.57 1.56
C VAL A 144 27.67 -1.10 0.78
N THR A 145 28.33 -0.05 1.25
CA THR A 145 29.59 0.41 0.69
C THR A 145 30.70 0.24 1.71
N ALA A 146 31.82 -0.33 1.30
CA ALA A 146 32.99 -0.56 2.16
C ALA A 146 34.19 0.25 1.68
N GLU A 147 34.89 0.88 2.61
CA GLU A 147 36.12 1.62 2.36
C GLU A 147 37.32 0.82 2.88
N PHE A 148 38.14 0.35 1.94
CA PHE A 148 39.37 -0.39 2.23
C PHE A 148 40.52 0.60 2.24
N THR A 149 41.29 0.58 3.32
CA THR A 149 42.55 1.33 3.42
C THR A 149 43.70 0.33 3.37
N ASP A 150 44.77 0.66 2.66
CA ASP A 150 45.94 -0.23 2.60
C ASP A 150 46.71 -0.27 3.94
N PRO A 151 47.59 -1.26 4.16
CA PRO A 151 48.33 -1.40 5.42
C PRO A 151 49.20 -0.18 5.80
N PHE A 152 49.65 0.62 4.83
CA PHE A 152 50.44 1.83 5.06
C PHE A 152 49.59 3.10 5.18
N GLY A 153 48.27 3.03 4.95
CA GLY A 153 47.35 4.17 5.04
C GLY A 153 47.56 5.25 3.97
N LEU A 154 48.22 4.91 2.86
CA LEU A 154 48.57 5.81 1.76
C LEU A 154 47.49 5.85 0.67
N GLY A 155 46.67 4.80 0.58
CA GLY A 155 45.63 4.62 -0.39
C GLY A 155 44.34 4.08 0.22
N LYS A 156 43.24 4.38 -0.46
CA LYS A 156 41.90 3.92 -0.12
C LYS A 156 41.15 3.47 -1.38
N SER A 157 40.21 2.56 -1.22
CA SER A 157 39.35 2.09 -2.30
C SER A 157 37.94 1.82 -1.78
N ARG A 158 36.92 2.35 -2.47
CA ARG A 158 35.52 2.15 -2.11
C ARG A 158 34.91 1.07 -3.01
N HIS A 159 34.28 0.08 -2.39
CA HIS A 159 33.58 -0.99 -3.09
C HIS A 159 32.11 -1.03 -2.67
N VAL A 160 31.23 -1.26 -3.65
CA VAL A 160 29.82 -1.57 -3.39
C VAL A 160 29.70 -3.07 -3.17
N LEU A 161 29.06 -3.47 -2.07
CA LEU A 161 28.91 -4.83 -1.62
C LEU A 161 27.43 -5.21 -1.60
N GLY A 162 27.09 -6.33 -2.25
CA GLY A 162 25.71 -6.80 -2.35
C GLY A 162 24.83 -5.94 -3.25
N THR A 163 23.53 -6.12 -3.13
CA THR A 163 22.47 -5.38 -3.85
C THR A 163 21.70 -4.48 -2.88
N ALA A 164 20.76 -3.70 -3.41
CA ALA A 164 19.70 -3.13 -2.59
C ALA A 164 18.53 -4.12 -2.54
N ASP A 165 17.77 -4.12 -1.43
CA ASP A 165 16.59 -4.97 -1.24
C ASP A 165 15.40 -4.04 -1.00
N PRO A 166 14.26 -4.31 -1.63
CA PRO A 166 13.09 -3.48 -1.49
C PRO A 166 12.46 -3.66 -0.12
N LEU A 167 12.10 -2.55 0.49
CA LEU A 167 11.30 -2.46 1.71
C LEU A 167 9.98 -1.79 1.36
N VAL A 168 8.88 -2.46 1.68
CA VAL A 168 7.53 -1.94 1.48
C VAL A 168 7.06 -1.22 2.73
N VAL A 169 6.69 0.05 2.57
CA VAL A 169 6.07 0.87 3.61
C VAL A 169 4.61 1.10 3.26
N THR A 170 3.69 0.54 4.04
CA THR A 170 2.24 0.59 3.82
C THR A 170 1.59 1.76 4.56
N PRO A 171 0.44 2.27 4.10
CA PRO A 171 -0.34 3.20 4.90
C PRO A 171 -0.76 2.56 6.22
N ALA A 172 -0.64 3.30 7.33
CA ALA A 172 -1.11 2.85 8.64
C ALA A 172 -2.63 3.03 8.73
N PRO A 173 -3.43 1.97 8.99
CA PRO A 173 -4.86 2.11 9.22
C PRO A 173 -5.12 2.87 10.53
N VAL A 174 -6.15 3.70 10.53
CA VAL A 174 -6.65 4.37 11.73
C VAL A 174 -7.93 3.65 12.19
N GLU A 175 -8.02 3.37 13.49
CA GLU A 175 -9.18 2.69 14.05
C GLU A 175 -10.46 3.54 13.89
N LEU A 176 -11.45 2.98 13.18
CA LEU A 176 -12.76 3.59 12.99
C LEU A 176 -13.71 3.10 14.08
N LEU A 177 -13.89 3.89 15.14
CA LEU A 177 -14.86 3.62 16.21
C LEU A 177 -16.27 3.97 15.75
N GLY A 178 -17.24 3.08 15.93
CA GLY A 178 -18.64 3.27 15.49
C GLY A 178 -19.04 2.41 14.29
N SER A 179 -20.34 2.22 14.08
CA SER A 179 -20.87 1.39 12.99
C SER A 179 -21.90 2.14 12.14
N ALA A 180 -21.43 2.85 11.11
CA ALA A 180 -22.25 3.33 10.00
C ALA A 180 -23.10 2.22 9.36
N LEU A 181 -22.64 0.97 9.50
CA LEU A 181 -23.23 -0.21 8.88
C LEU A 181 -24.35 -0.86 9.72
N ALA A 182 -24.57 -0.41 10.97
CA ALA A 182 -25.60 -0.99 11.84
C ALA A 182 -27.03 -0.77 11.31
N GLY A 183 -27.25 0.27 10.49
CA GLY A 183 -28.53 0.53 9.81
C GLY A 183 -28.80 -0.36 8.58
N SER A 184 -27.79 -1.03 8.02
CA SER A 184 -27.95 -1.98 6.89
C SER A 184 -28.49 -3.35 7.31
N ARG A 185 -28.87 -3.50 8.59
CA ARG A 185 -29.54 -4.69 9.13
C ARG A 185 -30.96 -4.91 8.59
N GLY A 186 -31.45 -4.02 7.72
CA GLY A 186 -32.73 -4.15 7.03
C GLY A 186 -32.54 -4.41 5.53
N ASN A 187 -33.00 -5.59 5.11
CA ASN A 187 -33.41 -6.02 3.77
C ASN A 187 -32.47 -6.83 2.87
N ASP A 188 -31.16 -7.04 3.13
CA ASP A 188 -30.40 -8.13 2.45
C ASP A 188 -29.00 -8.46 3.04
N GLY A 189 -28.65 -7.93 4.21
CA GLY A 189 -27.24 -7.87 4.65
C GLY A 189 -26.79 -8.78 5.78
N MET A 190 -27.66 -9.26 6.69
CA MET A 190 -27.26 -10.16 7.79
C MET A 190 -28.47 -10.86 8.42
N ALA A 191 -28.50 -12.20 8.35
CA ALA A 191 -28.80 -13.00 9.54
C ALA A 191 -27.49 -13.60 10.03
N VAL A 192 -26.60 -12.78 10.61
CA VAL A 192 -25.71 -13.37 11.64
C VAL A 192 -26.60 -13.51 12.86
N THR A 193 -27.28 -14.65 12.91
CA THR A 193 -27.79 -15.21 14.13
C THR A 193 -26.62 -15.17 15.11
N ARG A 194 -26.70 -14.22 16.04
CA ARG A 194 -25.99 -14.28 17.31
C ARG A 194 -26.07 -15.75 17.73
N ARG A 195 -24.92 -16.43 17.79
CA ARG A 195 -24.80 -17.75 18.40
C ARG A 195 -25.26 -17.62 19.85
N GLN A 196 -26.58 -17.68 20.06
CA GLN A 196 -27.14 -17.99 21.34
C GLN A 196 -26.72 -19.43 21.58
N ALA A 197 -25.94 -19.62 22.64
CA ALA A 197 -25.47 -20.91 23.08
C ALA A 197 -26.68 -21.81 23.40
N ASN A 198 -27.13 -22.56 22.40
CA ASN A 198 -27.72 -23.90 22.43
C ASN A 198 -28.28 -24.19 21.03
N PRO A 199 -27.60 -24.97 20.17
CA PRO A 199 -28.25 -25.50 18.99
C PRO A 199 -29.21 -26.58 19.48
N SER A 200 -30.47 -26.22 19.67
CA SER A 200 -31.51 -27.24 19.57
C SER A 200 -31.57 -27.63 18.09
N ASP A 201 -31.46 -28.92 17.76
CA ASP A 201 -31.49 -29.47 16.39
C ASP A 201 -32.80 -29.16 15.62
N ASP A 202 -33.75 -28.46 16.26
CA ASP A 202 -35.07 -28.08 15.76
C ASP A 202 -35.13 -26.69 15.07
N ASP A 203 -34.06 -25.87 15.06
CA ASP A 203 -34.12 -24.46 14.59
C ASP A 203 -33.69 -24.24 13.11
N VAL A 204 -33.77 -25.29 12.28
CA VAL A 204 -33.54 -25.19 10.83
C VAL A 204 -34.88 -24.95 10.14
N MET A 205 -35.00 -23.90 9.32
CA MET A 205 -36.20 -23.71 8.50
C MET A 205 -36.45 -24.97 7.66
N THR A 206 -37.64 -25.57 7.82
CA THR A 206 -38.03 -26.77 7.08
C THR A 206 -39.01 -26.39 5.99
N ARG A 207 -38.88 -27.05 4.83
CA ARG A 207 -39.83 -26.93 3.71
C ARG A 207 -40.30 -28.29 3.25
N GLU A 208 -41.43 -28.33 2.58
CA GLU A 208 -41.93 -29.55 1.93
C GLU A 208 -40.90 -30.10 0.93
N TYR A 209 -40.76 -31.43 0.93
CA TYR A 209 -39.95 -32.19 -0.01
C TYR A 209 -40.49 -32.00 -1.43
N ARG A 210 -39.62 -31.62 -2.36
CA ARG A 210 -39.92 -31.62 -3.79
C ARG A 210 -39.16 -32.73 -4.48
N HIS A 211 -39.78 -33.29 -5.51
CA HIS A 211 -39.16 -34.34 -6.30
C HIS A 211 -37.84 -33.84 -6.91
N GLY A 212 -36.72 -34.44 -6.51
CA GLY A 212 -35.35 -33.99 -6.83
C GLY A 212 -34.52 -33.59 -5.61
N ASP A 213 -35.15 -33.37 -4.46
CA ASP A 213 -34.43 -33.17 -3.21
C ASP A 213 -33.77 -34.47 -2.73
N SER A 214 -32.56 -34.36 -2.20
CA SER A 214 -31.85 -35.54 -1.67
C SER A 214 -32.51 -36.03 -0.39
N LEU A 215 -32.87 -37.32 -0.32
CA LEU A 215 -33.47 -37.94 0.87
C LEU A 215 -32.58 -37.86 2.12
N ARG A 216 -31.27 -37.63 1.96
CA ARG A 216 -30.32 -37.42 3.07
C ARG A 216 -30.56 -36.12 3.86
N ARG A 217 -31.30 -35.17 3.28
CA ARG A 217 -31.62 -33.87 3.89
C ARG A 217 -32.99 -33.86 4.56
N VAL A 218 -33.68 -35.00 4.63
CA VAL A 218 -34.99 -35.13 5.27
C VAL A 218 -34.87 -34.93 6.78
N HIS A 219 -35.70 -34.06 7.34
CA HIS A 219 -35.79 -33.81 8.76
C HIS A 219 -36.82 -34.73 9.40
N TRP A 220 -36.42 -35.94 9.80
CA TRP A 220 -37.34 -36.98 10.28
C TRP A 220 -38.26 -36.55 11.42
N ALA A 221 -37.77 -35.74 12.37
CA ALA A 221 -38.61 -35.24 13.47
C ALA A 221 -39.69 -34.25 13.01
N ALA A 222 -39.42 -33.46 11.96
CA ALA A 222 -40.40 -32.51 11.41
C ALA A 222 -41.38 -33.25 10.49
N THR A 223 -40.88 -34.20 9.70
CA THR A 223 -41.68 -35.15 8.93
C THR A 223 -42.66 -35.92 9.82
N ALA A 224 -42.24 -36.36 11.01
CA ALA A 224 -43.10 -37.08 11.95
C ALA A 224 -44.19 -36.19 12.56
N ARG A 225 -43.95 -34.87 12.73
CA ARG A 225 -44.94 -33.92 13.27
C ARG A 225 -45.94 -33.44 12.19
N HIS A 226 -45.50 -33.29 10.95
CA HIS A 226 -46.30 -32.77 9.85
C HIS A 226 -46.90 -33.84 8.93
N SER A 227 -46.56 -35.12 9.13
CA SER A 227 -47.03 -36.27 8.35
C SER A 227 -46.68 -36.21 6.84
N GLU A 228 -45.82 -35.27 6.44
CA GLU A 228 -45.35 -35.07 5.07
C GLU A 228 -43.82 -34.95 5.10
N LEU A 229 -43.13 -35.36 4.03
CA LEU A 229 -41.66 -35.32 3.97
C LEU A 229 -41.17 -33.87 4.04
N MET A 230 -40.47 -33.52 5.10
CA MET A 230 -39.86 -32.21 5.30
C MET A 230 -38.36 -32.27 5.04
N VAL A 231 -37.80 -31.28 4.35
CA VAL A 231 -36.37 -31.16 4.05
C VAL A 231 -35.80 -29.95 4.78
N ARG A 232 -34.58 -30.11 5.33
CA ARG A 232 -33.79 -29.00 5.90
C ARG A 232 -33.50 -27.98 4.81
N GLN A 233 -34.00 -26.75 4.94
CA GLN A 233 -33.61 -25.66 4.05
C GLN A 233 -32.24 -25.16 4.50
N GLU A 234 -31.24 -25.32 3.64
CA GLU A 234 -29.93 -24.70 3.85
C GLU A 234 -30.11 -23.18 3.73
N GLU A 235 -29.99 -22.46 4.84
CA GLU A 235 -29.78 -21.02 4.80
C GLU A 235 -28.44 -20.78 4.12
N SER A 236 -28.45 -20.25 2.90
CA SER A 236 -27.21 -19.85 2.23
C SER A 236 -26.63 -18.68 3.03
N VAL A 237 -25.63 -18.98 3.86
CA VAL A 237 -24.84 -17.96 4.56
C VAL A 237 -24.10 -17.15 3.50
N THR A 238 -24.73 -16.10 3.00
CA THR A 238 -24.11 -15.18 2.06
C THR A 238 -23.15 -14.30 2.85
N THR A 239 -21.86 -14.37 2.54
CA THR A 239 -20.88 -13.43 3.11
C THR A 239 -21.31 -12.02 2.72
N PRO A 240 -21.49 -11.10 3.69
CA PRO A 240 -21.85 -9.73 3.36
C PRO A 240 -20.76 -9.13 2.47
N GLN A 241 -21.12 -8.39 1.43
CA GLN A 241 -20.14 -7.72 0.57
C GLN A 241 -20.20 -6.21 0.79
N ALA A 242 -19.13 -5.52 0.43
CA ALA A 242 -19.04 -4.07 0.43
C ALA A 242 -18.24 -3.62 -0.77
N THR A 243 -18.58 -2.48 -1.37
CA THR A 243 -17.79 -1.91 -2.47
C THR A 243 -17.12 -0.63 -2.01
N LEU A 244 -15.80 -0.55 -2.17
CA LEU A 244 -14.99 0.64 -1.95
C LEU A 244 -14.51 1.17 -3.29
N LEU A 245 -14.75 2.45 -3.52
CA LEU A 245 -14.31 3.20 -4.68
C LEU A 245 -13.25 4.22 -4.24
N LEU A 246 -12.08 4.23 -4.89
CA LEU A 246 -11.03 5.23 -4.66
C LEU A 246 -10.73 5.98 -5.95
N ASP A 247 -10.96 7.30 -5.97
CA ASP A 247 -10.48 8.16 -7.06
C ASP A 247 -8.95 8.26 -6.99
N ARG A 248 -8.29 8.15 -8.14
CA ARG A 248 -6.83 8.31 -8.26
C ARG A 248 -6.42 9.38 -9.27
N ARG A 249 -7.35 10.16 -9.82
CA ARG A 249 -7.04 11.13 -10.87
C ARG A 249 -6.15 12.24 -10.33
N HIS A 250 -5.06 12.51 -11.04
CA HIS A 250 -4.18 13.63 -10.70
C HIS A 250 -4.95 14.95 -10.64
N SER A 251 -5.86 15.23 -11.59
CA SER A 251 -6.67 16.45 -11.62
C SER A 251 -7.60 16.63 -10.41
N SER A 252 -8.06 15.55 -9.77
CA SER A 252 -8.93 15.62 -8.58
C SER A 252 -8.16 15.97 -7.31
N PHE A 253 -6.88 15.60 -7.23
CA PHE A 253 -6.06 15.68 -6.00
C PHE A 253 -4.88 16.65 -6.08
N SER A 254 -4.55 17.17 -7.27
CA SER A 254 -3.48 18.15 -7.51
C SER A 254 -3.96 19.60 -7.50
N THR A 255 -5.14 19.85 -6.94
CA THR A 255 -5.75 21.18 -6.86
C THR A 255 -5.48 21.80 -5.49
N GLY A 256 -5.16 23.10 -5.47
CA GLY A 256 -5.01 23.87 -4.24
C GLY A 256 -3.58 24.21 -3.84
N PHE A 257 -3.43 24.82 -2.67
CA PHE A 257 -2.16 25.32 -2.15
C PHE A 257 -1.16 24.18 -1.89
N SER A 258 -1.67 23.03 -1.41
CA SER A 258 -0.85 21.86 -1.07
C SER A 258 -0.17 21.23 -2.29
N ALA A 259 -0.76 21.33 -3.49
CA ALA A 259 -0.15 20.79 -4.71
C ALA A 259 1.02 21.65 -5.24
N VAL A 260 1.02 22.96 -4.95
CA VAL A 260 2.07 23.90 -5.38
C VAL A 260 3.34 23.78 -4.52
N PHE A 261 3.17 23.46 -3.23
CA PHE A 261 4.27 23.41 -2.27
C PHE A 261 4.60 21.99 -1.76
N GLY A 262 3.74 21.00 -2.03
CA GLY A 262 3.84 19.63 -1.50
C GLY A 262 4.53 18.62 -2.42
N ALA A 263 5.10 19.06 -3.54
CA ALA A 263 6.00 18.22 -4.34
C ALA A 263 7.32 18.07 -3.59
N ASP A 264 7.34 17.23 -2.55
CA ASP A 264 8.55 16.89 -1.82
C ASP A 264 9.49 16.16 -2.77
N ALA A 265 10.38 16.94 -3.37
CA ALA A 265 11.47 16.54 -4.23
C ALA A 265 12.50 15.77 -3.41
N GLY A 266 12.31 14.46 -3.29
CA GLY A 266 13.22 13.61 -2.54
C GLY A 266 12.97 12.13 -2.76
N ASP A 267 13.39 11.61 -3.92
CA ASP A 267 13.63 10.17 -4.16
C ASP A 267 12.38 9.28 -4.23
N SER A 268 11.15 9.81 -4.16
CA SER A 268 9.93 9.05 -4.44
C SER A 268 9.57 9.15 -5.92
N THR A 269 9.55 8.02 -6.61
CA THR A 269 8.96 7.87 -7.95
C THR A 269 7.43 7.96 -7.93
N LEU A 270 6.83 8.16 -6.75
CA LEU A 270 5.40 8.12 -6.51
C LEU A 270 4.78 9.53 -6.61
N SER A 271 3.95 9.76 -7.64
CA SER A 271 3.15 10.98 -7.74
C SER A 271 2.04 10.96 -6.69
N THR A 272 2.03 11.95 -5.79
CA THR A 272 1.08 12.02 -4.67
C THR A 272 0.85 13.46 -4.20
N SER A 273 -0.20 13.67 -3.39
CA SER A 273 -0.53 14.95 -2.74
C SER A 273 -1.07 14.70 -1.32
N PRO A 274 -1.05 15.69 -0.40
CA PRO A 274 -1.56 15.49 0.97
C PRO A 274 -3.03 15.06 1.05
N THR A 275 -3.89 15.54 0.15
CA THR A 275 -5.29 15.10 0.04
C THR A 275 -5.38 13.66 -0.43
N PHE A 276 -4.51 13.24 -1.35
CA PHE A 276 -4.45 11.85 -1.81
C PHE A 276 -3.89 10.90 -0.74
N GLU A 277 -2.85 11.30 0.01
CA GLU A 277 -2.35 10.52 1.16
C GLU A 277 -3.47 10.27 2.17
N TRP A 278 -4.25 11.32 2.49
CA TRP A 278 -5.39 11.21 3.38
C TRP A 278 -6.44 10.23 2.83
N ALA A 279 -6.74 10.30 1.53
CA ALA A 279 -7.66 9.38 0.85
C ALA A 279 -7.16 7.93 0.87
N VAL A 280 -5.85 7.70 0.70
CA VAL A 280 -5.23 6.36 0.81
C VAL A 280 -5.34 5.83 2.24
N THR A 281 -5.05 6.66 3.26
CA THR A 281 -5.26 6.29 4.67
C THR A 281 -6.73 5.99 4.96
N ALA A 282 -7.66 6.77 4.39
CA ALA A 282 -9.10 6.53 4.50
C ALA A 282 -9.49 5.19 3.87
N ALA A 283 -9.07 4.93 2.64
CA ALA A 283 -9.31 3.66 1.95
C ALA A 283 -8.74 2.47 2.72
N MET A 284 -7.51 2.57 3.24
CA MET A 284 -6.89 1.52 4.07
C MET A 284 -7.69 1.25 5.34
N SER A 285 -8.05 2.31 6.06
CA SER A 285 -8.78 2.20 7.33
C SER A 285 -10.19 1.64 7.13
N ILE A 286 -10.90 2.08 6.10
CA ILE A 286 -12.23 1.58 5.74
C ILE A 286 -12.13 0.11 5.30
N SER A 287 -11.11 -0.25 4.52
CA SER A 287 -10.89 -1.64 4.09
C SER A 287 -10.66 -2.57 5.28
N ALA A 288 -9.74 -2.20 6.18
CA ALA A 288 -9.47 -2.94 7.42
C ALA A 288 -10.75 -3.10 8.25
N HIS A 289 -11.47 -2.01 8.46
CA HIS A 289 -12.72 -1.99 9.24
C HIS A 289 -13.83 -2.88 8.66
N LEU A 290 -13.96 -2.95 7.33
CA LEU A 290 -14.94 -3.81 6.65
C LEU A 290 -14.53 -5.29 6.73
N LEU A 291 -13.26 -5.58 6.45
CA LEU A 291 -12.72 -6.94 6.46
C LEU A 291 -12.75 -7.55 7.87
N GLU A 292 -12.42 -6.78 8.92
CA GLU A 292 -12.53 -7.21 10.33
C GLU A 292 -13.96 -7.57 10.73
N ARG A 293 -14.96 -6.98 10.06
CA ARG A 293 -16.38 -7.28 10.26
C ARG A 293 -16.90 -8.43 9.39
N GLY A 294 -16.01 -9.06 8.61
CA GLY A 294 -16.34 -10.20 7.77
C GLY A 294 -17.00 -9.84 6.44
N TYR A 295 -16.90 -8.57 6.01
CA TYR A 295 -17.32 -8.19 4.66
C TYR A 295 -16.31 -8.71 3.63
N ALA A 296 -16.78 -9.26 2.51
CA ALA A 296 -15.97 -9.39 1.31
C ALA A 296 -15.91 -8.03 0.62
N LEU A 297 -14.71 -7.48 0.47
CA LEU A 297 -14.51 -6.12 -0.02
C LEU A 297 -14.20 -6.14 -1.50
N ARG A 298 -15.03 -5.48 -2.31
CA ARG A 298 -14.71 -5.19 -3.70
C ARG A 298 -14.06 -3.82 -3.81
N PHE A 299 -12.84 -3.73 -4.33
CA PHE A 299 -12.06 -2.50 -4.39
C PHE A 299 -11.85 -2.00 -5.83
N LEU A 300 -12.49 -0.90 -6.18
CA LEU A 300 -12.54 -0.35 -7.53
C LEU A 300 -11.98 1.08 -7.62
N ASP A 301 -11.52 1.46 -8.82
CA ASP A 301 -11.17 2.83 -9.17
C ASP A 301 -12.34 3.58 -9.83
N GLN A 302 -12.14 4.87 -10.12
CA GLN A 302 -13.14 5.75 -10.75
C GLN A 302 -13.65 5.30 -12.13
N GLN A 303 -13.03 4.30 -12.77
CA GLN A 303 -13.48 3.69 -14.03
C GLN A 303 -14.14 2.31 -13.82
N GLY A 304 -14.22 1.79 -12.60
CA GLY A 304 -14.74 0.45 -12.32
C GLY A 304 -13.74 -0.69 -12.58
N ALA A 305 -12.46 -0.36 -12.77
CA ALA A 305 -11.37 -1.32 -12.81
C ALA A 305 -10.87 -1.63 -11.38
N PRO A 306 -10.16 -2.76 -11.15
CA PRO A 306 -9.55 -3.04 -9.86
C PRO A 306 -8.65 -1.89 -9.40
N ALA A 307 -8.87 -1.38 -8.18
CA ALA A 307 -8.20 -0.17 -7.70
C ALA A 307 -6.67 -0.28 -7.67
N LEU A 308 -6.17 -1.49 -7.45
CA LEU A 308 -4.75 -1.80 -7.29
C LEU A 308 -4.05 -2.22 -8.59
N LEU A 309 -4.75 -2.18 -9.73
CA LEU A 309 -4.25 -2.66 -11.03
C LEU A 309 -2.92 -2.03 -11.45
N HIS A 310 -2.71 -0.76 -11.09
CA HIS A 310 -1.53 0.01 -11.46
C HIS A 310 -0.54 0.22 -10.32
N SER A 311 -0.72 -0.47 -9.18
CA SER A 311 0.25 -0.41 -8.09
C SER A 311 1.39 -1.40 -8.33
N PRO A 312 2.66 -0.95 -8.32
CA PRO A 312 3.81 -1.84 -8.45
C PRO A 312 4.04 -2.74 -7.24
N SER A 313 3.45 -2.41 -6.08
CA SER A 313 3.57 -3.19 -4.84
C SER A 313 2.39 -4.13 -4.59
N ALA A 314 1.37 -4.15 -5.46
CA ALA A 314 0.23 -5.03 -5.27
C ALA A 314 0.61 -6.50 -5.55
N PRO A 315 0.37 -7.43 -4.61
CA PRO A 315 0.64 -8.85 -4.83
C PRO A 315 -0.28 -9.47 -5.90
N LEU A 316 -1.55 -9.02 -5.95
CA LEU A 316 -2.57 -9.46 -6.89
C LEU A 316 -3.28 -8.24 -7.51
N PRO A 317 -2.65 -7.52 -8.46
CA PRO A 317 -3.15 -6.24 -8.97
C PRO A 317 -4.48 -6.33 -9.72
N SER A 318 -4.79 -7.47 -10.34
CA SER A 318 -6.04 -7.68 -11.08
C SER A 318 -7.19 -8.18 -10.23
N GLU A 319 -6.96 -8.46 -8.94
CA GLU A 319 -7.99 -8.93 -8.03
C GLU A 319 -8.87 -7.76 -7.58
N GLU A 320 -10.17 -7.91 -7.76
CA GLU A 320 -11.16 -6.89 -7.35
C GLU A 320 -11.79 -7.22 -6.00
N GLU A 321 -11.90 -8.50 -5.65
CA GLU A 321 -12.58 -8.98 -4.45
C GLU A 321 -11.56 -9.49 -3.43
N HIS A 322 -11.53 -8.86 -2.26
CA HIS A 322 -10.62 -9.18 -1.17
C HIS A 322 -11.42 -9.71 0.02
N HIS A 323 -11.06 -10.90 0.51
CA HIS A 323 -11.69 -11.52 1.67
C HIS A 323 -10.73 -12.51 2.34
N GLY A 324 -11.04 -12.91 3.58
CA GLY A 324 -10.26 -13.91 4.30
C GLY A 324 -8.99 -13.37 4.98
N GLN A 325 -8.14 -14.30 5.42
CA GLN A 325 -6.90 -13.97 6.12
C GLN A 325 -5.87 -13.40 5.14
N GLY A 326 -5.24 -12.29 5.50
CA GLY A 326 -4.24 -11.61 4.66
C GLY A 326 -4.81 -10.59 3.67
N ALA A 327 -6.13 -10.47 3.51
CA ALA A 327 -6.74 -9.46 2.64
C ALA A 327 -6.35 -8.02 3.03
N VAL A 328 -6.30 -7.73 4.35
CA VAL A 328 -5.86 -6.43 4.87
C VAL A 328 -4.40 -6.16 4.52
N GLU A 329 -3.53 -7.16 4.66
CA GLU A 329 -2.10 -7.05 4.35
C GLU A 329 -1.87 -6.85 2.84
N GLY A 330 -2.58 -7.61 1.99
CA GLY A 330 -2.49 -7.47 0.53
C GLY A 330 -2.99 -6.11 0.02
N ILE A 331 -4.06 -5.57 0.61
CA ILE A 331 -4.53 -4.20 0.32
C ILE A 331 -3.51 -3.18 0.81
N ALA A 332 -2.97 -3.33 2.02
CA ALA A 332 -1.96 -2.43 2.56
C ALA A 332 -0.71 -2.38 1.67
N GLU A 333 -0.21 -3.55 1.25
CA GLU A 333 0.91 -3.70 0.32
C GLU A 333 0.57 -3.07 -1.03
N GLY A 334 -0.61 -3.32 -1.58
CA GLY A 334 -1.07 -2.69 -2.82
C GLY A 334 -1.20 -1.17 -2.72
N LEU A 335 -1.60 -0.62 -1.59
CA LEU A 335 -1.69 0.83 -1.39
C LEU A 335 -0.31 1.49 -1.17
N ALA A 336 0.72 0.73 -0.80
CA ALA A 336 2.06 1.24 -0.48
C ALA A 336 2.67 2.07 -1.62
N ALA A 337 2.62 1.57 -2.85
CA ALA A 337 3.11 2.27 -4.04
C ALA A 337 2.00 2.69 -5.01
N LEU A 338 0.76 2.79 -4.53
CA LEU A 338 -0.34 3.33 -5.34
C LEU A 338 -0.23 4.86 -5.43
N GLY A 339 0.09 5.37 -6.62
CA GLY A 339 0.20 6.80 -6.90
C GLY A 339 -1.03 7.38 -7.59
N LEU A 340 -1.02 8.69 -7.83
CA LEU A 340 -1.98 9.35 -8.71
C LEU A 340 -1.80 8.83 -10.15
N ALA A 341 -2.91 8.61 -10.83
CA ALA A 341 -2.94 8.23 -12.23
C ALA A 341 -2.42 9.43 -13.07
N PRO A 342 -1.43 9.21 -13.96
CA PRO A 342 -0.89 10.29 -14.79
C PRO A 342 -1.99 10.87 -15.66
N GLU A 343 -2.04 12.19 -15.79
CA GLU A 343 -2.92 12.83 -16.77
C GLU A 343 -2.55 12.30 -18.14
N THR A 344 -3.54 11.76 -18.86
CA THR A 344 -3.41 11.31 -20.24
C THR A 344 -3.12 12.53 -21.12
N GLY A 345 -1.86 12.95 -21.17
CA GLY A 345 -1.42 14.16 -21.86
C GLY A 345 0.06 14.53 -21.72
N HIS A 346 0.81 14.04 -20.72
CA HIS A 346 2.26 14.29 -20.61
C HIS A 346 3.06 12.99 -20.58
N ARG A 347 3.64 12.67 -21.74
CA ARG A 347 4.65 11.61 -21.89
C ARG A 347 5.90 12.04 -21.10
N ALA A 348 6.11 11.49 -19.91
CA ALA A 348 7.40 11.63 -19.24
C ALA A 348 8.50 11.03 -20.15
N PRO A 349 9.64 11.72 -20.34
CA PRO A 349 10.70 11.18 -21.18
C PRO A 349 11.25 9.92 -20.53
N GLY A 350 11.21 8.81 -21.28
CA GLY A 350 11.69 7.52 -20.83
C GLY A 350 13.13 7.59 -20.34
N HIS A 351 13.33 7.32 -19.06
CA HIS A 351 14.65 7.04 -18.51
C HIS A 351 15.04 5.64 -19.01
N VAL A 352 15.78 5.61 -20.11
CA VAL A 352 16.48 4.40 -20.57
C VAL A 352 17.64 4.18 -19.61
N ASP A 353 17.42 3.40 -18.55
CA ASP A 353 18.54 2.90 -17.76
C ASP A 353 19.14 1.68 -18.47
N ARG A 354 20.15 1.94 -19.31
CA ARG A 354 21.10 0.94 -19.78
C ARG A 354 22.06 0.66 -18.64
N SER A 355 21.73 -0.31 -17.81
CA SER A 355 22.73 -1.03 -17.03
C SER A 355 22.26 -2.46 -16.80
N GLY A 356 22.93 -3.38 -17.51
CA GLY A 356 22.63 -4.79 -17.42
C GLY A 356 22.88 -5.32 -16.01
N SER A 357 21.87 -5.98 -15.46
CA SER A 357 22.06 -6.88 -14.33
C SER A 357 21.38 -8.21 -14.65
N THR A 358 22.24 -9.20 -14.78
CA THR A 358 21.97 -10.63 -14.82
C THR A 358 21.12 -11.06 -13.62
N ALA A 359 19.83 -11.33 -13.85
CA ALA A 359 19.02 -12.10 -12.93
C ALA A 359 19.21 -13.60 -13.24
N VAL A 360 20.18 -14.22 -12.56
CA VAL A 360 20.28 -15.68 -12.44
C VAL A 360 19.92 -16.06 -11.01
N ARG A 361 18.82 -16.83 -10.90
CA ARG A 361 18.48 -17.87 -9.90
C ARG A 361 18.69 -17.61 -8.40
N ALA A 362 17.58 -17.66 -7.67
CA ALA A 362 17.26 -18.66 -6.63
C ALA A 362 15.83 -18.36 -6.12
N GLY A 363 14.89 -19.26 -5.84
CA GLY A 363 14.69 -20.71 -6.03
C GLY A 363 13.16 -20.91 -6.03
N GLU A 364 12.56 -21.69 -6.91
CA GLU A 364 12.33 -23.13 -6.77
C GLU A 364 11.63 -23.54 -5.45
N ALA A 365 10.33 -23.24 -5.37
CA ALA A 365 9.30 -24.11 -4.80
C ALA A 365 7.95 -23.75 -5.45
N ALA A 366 7.09 -24.75 -5.66
CA ALA A 366 5.76 -24.66 -6.28
C ALA A 366 5.71 -24.48 -7.82
N ARG A 367 6.22 -25.47 -8.56
CA ARG A 367 5.73 -25.78 -9.91
C ARG A 367 5.38 -27.26 -10.02
N SER A 368 4.11 -27.57 -9.77
CA SER A 368 3.47 -28.80 -10.21
C SER A 368 1.98 -28.53 -10.45
N ALA A 369 1.49 -29.00 -11.61
CA ALA A 369 0.18 -28.77 -12.24
C ALA A 369 0.06 -27.34 -12.85
N VAL A 370 -0.08 -27.13 -14.16
CA VAL A 370 -0.99 -27.76 -15.11
C VAL A 370 -0.41 -27.65 -16.53
N ARG A 371 -0.06 -28.77 -17.16
CA ARG A 371 0.04 -28.89 -18.63
C ARG A 371 -0.57 -30.21 -19.05
N ARG A 372 -1.86 -30.16 -19.37
CA ARG A 372 -2.72 -31.05 -20.17
C ARG A 372 -4.12 -30.57 -19.77
N VAL A 373 -4.82 -29.82 -20.59
CA VAL A 373 -5.42 -30.26 -21.84
C VAL A 373 -5.38 -29.13 -22.87
N ARG A 374 -4.81 -29.45 -24.03
CA ARG A 374 -5.00 -28.70 -25.27
C ARG A 374 -6.19 -29.34 -25.98
N GLY A 375 -7.17 -28.53 -26.37
CA GLY A 375 -8.22 -28.93 -27.30
C GLY A 375 -9.61 -28.49 -26.89
N GLN A 376 -9.94 -27.22 -27.17
CA GLN A 376 -11.17 -26.91 -27.90
C GLN A 376 -11.10 -25.47 -28.41
N GLU A 377 -10.94 -25.36 -29.72
CA GLU A 377 -11.26 -24.16 -30.48
C GLU A 377 -12.74 -23.84 -30.29
N ALA A 378 -13.03 -22.64 -29.77
CA ALA A 378 -14.28 -21.97 -29.99
C ALA A 378 -13.94 -20.61 -30.58
N GLU A 379 -14.07 -20.57 -31.89
CA GLU A 379 -14.02 -19.41 -32.77
C GLU A 379 -15.01 -18.35 -32.28
N THR A 380 -14.54 -17.13 -32.01
CA THR A 380 -15.40 -15.95 -31.83
C THR A 380 -14.68 -14.78 -32.51
N PRO A 381 -15.34 -14.06 -33.43
CA PRO A 381 -14.64 -13.28 -34.44
C PRO A 381 -13.98 -12.03 -33.86
N ALA A 382 -12.79 -11.75 -34.39
CA ALA A 382 -12.01 -10.56 -34.14
C ALA A 382 -12.84 -9.29 -34.42
N LYS A 383 -13.14 -8.53 -33.36
CA LYS A 383 -13.55 -7.13 -33.49
C LYS A 383 -12.29 -6.26 -33.55
N THR A 384 -12.09 -5.66 -34.71
CA THR A 384 -11.19 -4.53 -35.00
C THR A 384 -11.17 -3.53 -33.83
N PRO A 385 -10.00 -2.99 -33.42
CA PRO A 385 -9.96 -1.99 -32.36
C PRO A 385 -10.55 -0.68 -32.88
N HIS A 386 -11.84 -0.46 -32.63
CA HIS A 386 -12.41 0.88 -32.71
C HIS A 386 -11.72 1.73 -31.65
N ALA A 387 -11.24 2.91 -32.06
CA ALA A 387 -10.72 3.91 -31.15
C ALA A 387 -11.78 4.17 -30.07
N ARG A 388 -11.52 3.67 -28.85
CA ARG A 388 -12.40 3.85 -27.70
C ARG A 388 -12.51 5.34 -27.41
N THR A 389 -13.73 5.88 -27.53
CA THR A 389 -14.10 7.18 -26.97
C THR A 389 -13.66 7.19 -25.49
N PRO A 390 -13.05 8.28 -24.97
CA PRO A 390 -12.72 8.35 -23.55
C PRO A 390 -14.01 8.14 -22.74
N HIS A 391 -14.07 7.04 -22.00
CA HIS A 391 -15.22 6.70 -21.16
C HIS A 391 -15.38 7.78 -20.09
N ALA A 392 -16.62 8.24 -19.88
CA ALA A 392 -16.93 9.25 -18.86
C ALA A 392 -16.52 8.73 -17.47
N VAL A 393 -15.92 9.60 -16.65
CA VAL A 393 -15.53 9.23 -15.28
C VAL A 393 -16.78 8.93 -14.46
N PHE A 394 -16.76 7.84 -13.68
CA PHE A 394 -17.92 7.29 -12.98
C PHE A 394 -19.08 6.87 -13.89
N GLY A 395 -18.88 6.85 -15.22
CA GLY A 395 -19.92 6.56 -16.21
C GLY A 395 -20.26 5.08 -16.35
N ASP A 396 -20.74 4.72 -17.55
CA ASP A 396 -21.36 3.42 -17.84
C ASP A 396 -20.52 2.21 -17.41
N ASP A 397 -19.19 2.24 -17.60
CA ASP A 397 -18.31 1.13 -17.21
C ASP A 397 -18.37 0.85 -15.70
N LEU A 398 -18.39 1.90 -14.87
CA LEU A 398 -18.53 1.74 -13.42
C LEU A 398 -19.95 1.27 -13.06
N LEU A 399 -20.97 1.88 -13.66
CA LEU A 399 -22.36 1.55 -13.38
C LEU A 399 -22.71 0.12 -13.78
N ASP A 400 -22.25 -0.36 -14.93
CA ASP A 400 -22.39 -1.75 -15.38
C ASP A 400 -21.74 -2.72 -14.39
N ARG A 401 -20.59 -2.31 -13.86
CA ARG A 401 -19.84 -3.11 -12.89
C ARG A 401 -20.54 -3.16 -11.53
N LEU A 402 -21.15 -2.07 -11.08
CA LEU A 402 -21.99 -2.06 -9.88
C LEU A 402 -23.30 -2.82 -10.08
N ALA A 403 -23.91 -2.70 -11.26
CA ALA A 403 -25.13 -3.39 -11.65
C ALA A 403 -24.98 -4.91 -11.67
N ALA A 404 -23.82 -5.42 -12.11
CA ALA A 404 -23.50 -6.84 -12.10
C ALA A 404 -23.58 -7.47 -10.69
N THR A 405 -23.42 -6.66 -9.65
CA THR A 405 -23.39 -7.09 -8.24
C THR A 405 -24.49 -6.43 -7.39
N ARG A 406 -25.59 -5.99 -8.02
CA ARG A 406 -26.67 -5.22 -7.38
C ARG A 406 -27.08 -5.82 -6.03
N HIS A 407 -27.22 -4.96 -5.00
CA HIS A 407 -27.74 -5.25 -3.65
C HIS A 407 -26.85 -6.04 -2.67
N ARG A 408 -25.53 -6.11 -2.89
CA ARG A 408 -24.62 -6.78 -1.94
C ARG A 408 -23.90 -5.80 -1.00
N GLY A 409 -24.65 -4.96 -0.28
CA GLY A 409 -24.16 -4.16 0.85
C GLY A 409 -23.74 -2.72 0.56
N PRO A 410 -22.94 -2.09 1.45
CA PRO A 410 -22.63 -0.66 1.40
C PRO A 410 -21.70 -0.30 0.23
N LEU A 411 -21.96 0.86 -0.38
CA LEU A 411 -21.09 1.48 -1.38
C LEU A 411 -20.39 2.68 -0.75
N ILE A 412 -19.06 2.69 -0.74
CA ILE A 412 -18.27 3.76 -0.11
C ILE A 412 -17.33 4.34 -1.15
N ALA A 413 -17.40 5.65 -1.37
CA ALA A 413 -16.57 6.36 -2.31
C ALA A 413 -15.64 7.36 -1.59
N VAL A 414 -14.34 7.22 -1.80
CA VAL A 414 -13.31 8.16 -1.35
C VAL A 414 -12.77 8.88 -2.57
N LEU A 415 -13.04 10.17 -2.67
CA LEU A 415 -12.89 10.96 -3.89
C LEU A 415 -12.03 12.20 -3.64
N GLY A 416 -11.42 12.73 -4.70
CA GLY A 416 -10.85 14.08 -4.68
C GLY A 416 -11.92 15.13 -4.98
N LEU A 417 -11.50 16.30 -5.48
CA LEU A 417 -12.45 17.26 -6.05
C LEU A 417 -13.09 16.70 -7.32
N ILE A 418 -14.42 16.75 -7.38
CA ILE A 418 -15.21 16.34 -8.54
C ILE A 418 -15.98 17.53 -9.09
N THR A 419 -16.26 17.51 -10.40
CA THR A 419 -17.13 18.52 -11.02
C THR A 419 -18.59 18.30 -10.66
N THR A 420 -19.45 19.28 -10.90
CA THR A 420 -20.91 19.12 -10.71
C THR A 420 -21.49 18.08 -11.67
N GLU A 421 -20.97 17.99 -12.90
CA GLU A 421 -21.38 16.96 -13.86
C GLU A 421 -20.98 15.56 -13.37
N GLU A 422 -19.75 15.40 -12.87
CA GLU A 422 -19.29 14.13 -12.27
C GLU A 422 -20.10 13.74 -11.05
N ALA A 423 -20.52 14.71 -10.22
CA ALA A 423 -21.40 14.45 -9.08
C ALA A 423 -22.78 13.94 -9.52
N HIS A 424 -23.34 14.45 -10.61
CA HIS A 424 -24.60 13.95 -11.18
C HIS A 424 -24.45 12.54 -11.78
N VAL A 425 -23.31 12.22 -12.40
CA VAL A 425 -23.06 10.86 -12.90
C VAL A 425 -22.88 9.87 -11.75
N LEU A 426 -22.10 10.24 -10.73
CA LEU A 426 -21.91 9.41 -9.55
C LEU A 426 -23.20 9.25 -8.73
N ALA A 427 -24.09 10.24 -8.75
CA ALA A 427 -25.37 10.20 -8.06
C ALA A 427 -26.16 8.93 -8.39
N SER A 428 -26.23 8.49 -9.65
CA SER A 428 -26.96 7.26 -10.03
C SER A 428 -26.35 5.97 -9.47
N ALA A 429 -25.10 5.98 -9.00
CA ALA A 429 -24.51 4.81 -8.38
C ALA A 429 -25.12 4.46 -7.01
N SER A 430 -25.87 5.38 -6.35
CA SER A 430 -26.58 5.07 -5.09
C SER A 430 -27.66 4.00 -5.27
N ASP A 431 -28.25 3.86 -6.46
CA ASP A 431 -29.29 2.86 -6.73
C ASP A 431 -28.77 1.42 -6.62
N TYR A 432 -27.45 1.23 -6.73
CA TYR A 432 -26.82 -0.10 -6.76
C TYR A 432 -26.26 -0.55 -5.41
N GLY A 433 -26.14 0.36 -4.43
CA GLY A 433 -25.58 0.08 -3.11
C GLY A 433 -26.36 0.76 -1.99
N SER A 434 -26.68 0.02 -0.92
CA SER A 434 -27.43 0.57 0.21
C SER A 434 -26.83 0.12 1.53
N PRO A 435 -26.39 1.05 2.40
CA PRO A 435 -26.28 2.51 2.22
C PRO A 435 -25.10 2.94 1.32
N ALA A 436 -25.23 4.10 0.66
CA ALA A 436 -24.16 4.75 -0.11
C ALA A 436 -23.50 5.91 0.67
N TYR A 437 -22.17 5.95 0.72
CA TYR A 437 -21.35 6.93 1.44
C TYR A 437 -20.32 7.56 0.52
N ALA A 438 -20.13 8.89 0.62
CA ALA A 438 -19.11 9.61 -0.14
C ALA A 438 -18.28 10.52 0.77
N ILE A 439 -16.96 10.48 0.60
CA ILE A 439 -16.00 11.36 1.28
C ILE A 439 -15.19 12.08 0.21
N LEU A 440 -15.32 13.41 0.14
CA LEU A 440 -14.53 14.26 -0.75
C LEU A 440 -13.33 14.82 0.02
N ALA A 441 -12.12 14.36 -0.30
CA ALA A 441 -10.87 14.87 0.25
C ALA A 441 -10.46 16.15 -0.49
N ALA A 442 -10.49 17.29 0.21
CA ALA A 442 -10.24 18.60 -0.37
C ALA A 442 -9.51 19.52 0.64
N ASP A 443 -8.55 20.31 0.18
CA ASP A 443 -7.86 21.31 1.02
C ASP A 443 -8.87 22.28 1.68
N ARG A 444 -9.92 22.64 0.95
CA ARG A 444 -11.02 23.50 1.40
C ARG A 444 -12.37 22.79 1.25
N PRO A 445 -12.86 22.12 2.31
CA PRO A 445 -14.12 21.38 2.26
C PRO A 445 -15.34 22.22 1.88
N ALA A 446 -15.30 23.54 2.10
CA ALA A 446 -16.39 24.45 1.76
C ALA A 446 -16.63 24.59 0.24
N ASP A 447 -15.59 24.39 -0.57
CA ASP A 447 -15.67 24.59 -2.03
C ASP A 447 -16.47 23.47 -2.71
N SER A 448 -16.62 22.32 -2.05
CA SER A 448 -17.34 21.15 -2.56
C SER A 448 -18.84 21.13 -2.21
N ARG A 449 -19.39 22.24 -1.70
CA ARG A 449 -20.77 22.27 -1.16
C ARG A 449 -21.83 21.90 -2.20
N ALA A 450 -21.72 22.43 -3.42
CA ALA A 450 -22.69 22.13 -4.49
C ALA A 450 -22.71 20.64 -4.85
N GLN A 451 -21.53 20.03 -4.96
CA GLN A 451 -21.37 18.61 -5.26
C GLN A 451 -21.90 17.72 -4.12
N LEU A 452 -21.65 18.10 -2.87
CA LEU A 452 -22.19 17.39 -1.71
C LEU A 452 -23.71 17.44 -1.67
N ASP A 453 -24.31 18.58 -2.02
CA ASP A 453 -25.77 18.73 -2.04
C ASP A 453 -26.40 17.87 -3.15
N ILE A 454 -25.81 17.84 -4.35
CA ILE A 454 -26.21 16.93 -5.45
C ILE A 454 -26.19 15.46 -5.00
N LEU A 455 -25.10 15.02 -4.38
CA LEU A 455 -24.96 13.63 -3.91
C LEU A 455 -25.99 13.30 -2.82
N ARG A 456 -26.22 14.22 -1.88
CA ARG A 456 -27.20 14.03 -0.79
C ARG A 456 -28.64 13.96 -1.30
N GLU A 457 -28.99 14.78 -2.28
CA GLU A 457 -30.31 14.73 -2.93
C GLU A 457 -30.55 13.36 -3.61
N ALA A 458 -29.49 12.73 -4.13
CA ALA A 458 -29.52 11.39 -4.70
C ALA A 458 -29.43 10.24 -3.68
N GLY A 459 -29.49 10.54 -2.37
CA GLY A 459 -29.48 9.53 -1.30
C GLY A 459 -28.10 9.12 -0.80
N TRP A 460 -27.01 9.77 -1.25
CA TRP A 460 -25.68 9.54 -0.68
C TRP A 460 -25.52 10.24 0.67
N HIS A 461 -24.84 9.56 1.59
CA HIS A 461 -24.31 10.18 2.79
C HIS A 461 -22.95 10.80 2.43
N ALA A 462 -22.96 12.06 2.03
CA ALA A 462 -21.76 12.75 1.54
C ALA A 462 -21.20 13.76 2.54
N THR A 463 -19.87 13.75 2.73
CA THR A 463 -19.11 14.74 3.52
C THR A 463 -17.81 15.13 2.82
N ALA A 464 -17.25 16.28 3.17
CA ALA A 464 -15.92 16.69 2.71
C ALA A 464 -14.94 16.79 3.90
N ALA A 465 -13.68 16.43 3.67
CA ALA A 465 -12.65 16.38 4.69
C ALA A 465 -11.35 17.02 4.19
N SER A 466 -10.70 17.78 5.06
CA SER A 466 -9.35 18.30 4.80
C SER A 466 -8.28 17.27 5.20
N PRO A 467 -7.05 17.37 4.67
CA PRO A 467 -5.94 16.50 5.09
C PRO A 467 -5.65 16.54 6.60
N SER A 468 -6.03 17.63 7.27
CA SER A 468 -5.90 17.81 8.71
C SER A 468 -7.04 17.21 9.53
N ALA A 469 -8.14 16.79 8.90
CA ALA A 469 -9.30 16.26 9.59
C ALA A 469 -9.02 14.82 10.07
N GLY A 470 -9.32 14.54 11.33
CA GLY A 470 -9.21 13.19 11.89
C GLY A 470 -10.23 12.25 11.25
N LEU A 471 -9.75 11.20 10.57
CA LEU A 471 -10.59 10.25 9.87
C LEU A 471 -11.72 9.63 10.73
N PRO A 472 -11.50 9.24 12.00
CA PRO A 472 -12.57 8.70 12.84
C PRO A 472 -13.72 9.69 13.05
N ALA A 473 -13.44 10.99 13.16
CA ALA A 473 -14.46 12.02 13.32
C ALA A 473 -15.25 12.24 12.02
N VAL A 474 -14.57 12.21 10.86
CA VAL A 474 -15.23 12.28 9.54
C VAL A 474 -16.15 11.07 9.34
N TRP A 475 -15.67 9.89 9.69
CA TRP A 475 -16.42 8.64 9.62
C TRP A 475 -17.66 8.66 10.52
N ALA A 476 -17.51 9.03 11.79
CA ALA A 476 -18.64 9.18 12.73
C ALA A 476 -19.64 10.26 12.29
N GLY A 477 -19.19 11.32 11.60
CA GLY A 477 -20.04 12.37 11.04
C GLY A 477 -20.98 11.86 9.95
N LEU A 478 -20.54 10.89 9.13
CA LEU A 478 -21.39 10.22 8.14
C LEU A 478 -22.54 9.46 8.82
N GLU A 479 -22.31 8.89 10.01
CA GLU A 479 -23.32 8.12 10.77
C GLU A 479 -24.48 9.00 11.26
N HIS A 480 -24.20 10.21 11.74
CA HIS A 480 -25.22 11.12 12.26
C HIS A 480 -26.16 11.65 11.17
N ALA A 481 -25.73 11.65 9.91
CA ALA A 481 -26.59 11.96 8.78
C ALA A 481 -27.63 10.84 8.54
N VAL A 482 -27.23 9.57 8.68
CA VAL A 482 -28.11 8.40 8.53
C VAL A 482 -29.26 8.41 9.55
N GLY A 483 -28.95 8.68 10.82
CA GLY A 483 -29.93 8.66 11.92
C GLY A 483 -31.01 9.75 11.82
N ARG A 484 -30.68 10.92 11.25
CA ARG A 484 -31.65 12.01 11.04
C ARG A 484 -32.58 11.75 9.87
N SER A 485 -32.08 11.15 8.78
CA SER A 485 -32.90 10.79 7.62
C SER A 485 -33.93 9.71 7.96
N ALA A 486 -33.53 8.68 8.73
CA ALA A 486 -34.44 7.64 9.20
C ALA A 486 -35.53 8.17 10.18
N ALA A 487 -35.21 9.19 10.98
CA ALA A 487 -36.18 9.80 11.89
C ALA A 487 -37.24 10.68 11.19
N HIS A 488 -36.94 11.23 10.01
CA HIS A 488 -37.91 11.99 9.20
C HIS A 488 -38.78 11.12 8.28
N ALA A 489 -38.39 9.87 8.02
CA ALA A 489 -39.15 8.93 7.18
C ALA A 489 -40.22 8.13 7.96
N SER A 490 -40.35 8.33 9.28
CA SER A 490 -41.42 7.71 10.06
C SER A 490 -42.69 8.58 9.97
N PRO A 491 -43.81 8.10 9.39
CA PRO A 491 -45.02 8.89 9.35
C PRO A 491 -45.52 9.06 10.78
N ALA A 492 -45.69 10.31 11.20
CA ALA A 492 -46.37 10.65 12.43
C ALA A 492 -47.77 10.03 12.41
N ALA A 493 -47.92 8.87 13.08
CA ALA A 493 -49.22 8.33 13.41
C ALA A 493 -49.89 9.32 14.37
N GLY A 494 -50.78 10.15 13.81
CA GLY A 494 -51.59 11.08 14.59
C GLY A 494 -52.43 10.32 15.61
N PRO A 495 -52.58 10.81 16.85
CA PRO A 495 -53.48 10.18 17.81
C PRO A 495 -54.93 10.43 17.40
N THR A 496 -55.66 9.36 17.14
CA THR A 496 -57.13 9.33 17.05
C THR A 496 -57.74 9.74 18.40
N PRO A 497 -58.66 10.71 18.47
CA PRO A 497 -59.41 10.98 19.68
C PRO A 497 -60.67 10.11 19.71
N SER A 498 -60.65 9.05 20.51
CA SER A 498 -61.85 8.34 20.97
C SER A 498 -62.26 8.86 22.34
N GLY A 499 -63.46 9.43 22.46
CA GLY A 499 -64.01 9.78 23.78
C GLY A 499 -65.21 10.71 23.73
N ARG A 500 -66.41 10.14 23.54
CA ARG A 500 -67.72 10.75 23.83
C ARG A 500 -67.79 11.13 25.32
N PRO A 501 -68.46 12.25 25.68
CA PRO A 501 -69.16 12.30 26.96
C PRO A 501 -70.66 12.63 26.79
N ASP A 502 -71.44 11.85 27.53
CA ASP A 502 -72.75 12.04 28.16
C ASP A 502 -73.74 13.10 27.67
N ALA A 503 -74.94 12.59 27.36
CA ALA A 503 -76.19 13.33 27.41
C ALA A 503 -76.93 12.95 28.71
N SER A 504 -77.10 13.90 29.62
CA SER A 504 -78.14 13.86 30.67
C SER A 504 -78.85 15.22 30.74
N LEU A 505 -80.18 15.11 30.79
CA LEU A 505 -81.19 16.16 30.59
C LEU A 505 -81.33 17.14 31.79
N PRO A 506 -82.02 18.29 31.60
CA PRO A 506 -82.02 19.42 32.55
C PRO A 506 -83.22 19.41 33.51
N GLY A 507 -83.09 20.07 34.66
CA GLY A 507 -84.18 20.24 35.64
C GLY A 507 -83.92 21.30 36.72
N SER A 508 -84.33 22.54 36.43
CA SER A 508 -84.96 23.56 37.30
C SER A 508 -84.52 23.81 38.77
N ARG A 509 -83.92 25.00 39.00
CA ARG A 509 -84.28 26.17 39.89
C ARG A 509 -84.85 25.95 41.32
N PRO A 510 -84.84 27.00 42.18
CA PRO A 510 -84.08 28.27 42.17
C PRO A 510 -83.01 28.38 43.27
#